data_AF-A0A167G094-F1
#
_entry.id   AF-A0A167G094-F1
#
_cell.length_a   1.000
_cell.length_b   1.000
_cell.length_c   1.000
_cell.angle_alpha   90.00
_cell.angle_beta   90.00
_cell.angle_gamma   90.00
#
_symmetry.space_group_name_H-M   'P 1'
#
loop_
_entity.id
_entity.type
_entity.pdbx_description
1 polymer ?
#
loop_
_entity_poly.entity_id
_entity_poly.type
_entity_poly.pdbx_seq_one_letter_code
_entity_poly.pdbx_strand_id
1 'polypeptide(L)'
;MHPIYPEEVNVDHFLQHDWVKIPSALLPEWSDKFTFAQDGEQYVWSTWTRDRANMPRHQSEKASVVAPTAAWDAICDLLGGKERIGESWFEWRDGYVSLFIVNLGTEEWENKEVDLRDLDNWHVDGDSFKHVAEYLKEHREGTYPASGGGFKFKNLIPKWNEFVEATLRIPRLITNPAVSVKVQFNFSRENPEEYSLVELKTLKALGADKLDHKIPGGGQRIRPLRIDFWEPQI
;
A
#
# COMPACT_ATOMS: atom_id res chain seq x y z
N MET A 1 -6.65 13.85 -20.10
CA MET A 1 -5.20 14.13 -19.99
C MET A 1 -4.63 13.05 -19.07
N HIS A 2 -3.72 12.18 -19.53
CA HIS A 2 -3.14 11.18 -18.63
C HIS A 2 -2.32 11.90 -17.55
N PRO A 3 -2.45 11.54 -16.26
CA PRO A 3 -1.62 12.14 -15.23
C PRO A 3 -0.15 11.97 -15.60
N ILE A 4 0.57 13.08 -15.70
CA ILE A 4 2.01 13.11 -15.97
C ILE A 4 2.68 12.76 -14.65
N TYR A 5 2.95 11.47 -14.45
CA TYR A 5 3.73 11.02 -13.33
C TYR A 5 5.22 11.24 -13.62
N PRO A 6 6.06 11.53 -12.61
CA PRO A 6 7.51 11.59 -12.80
C PRO A 6 8.04 10.26 -13.36
N GLU A 7 8.99 10.35 -14.29
CA GLU A 7 9.59 9.16 -14.91
C GLU A 7 10.67 8.50 -14.03
N GLU A 8 11.23 9.24 -13.08
CA GLU A 8 12.32 8.78 -12.20
C GLU A 8 11.90 8.76 -10.73
N VAL A 9 12.47 7.79 -9.99
CA VAL A 9 12.34 7.69 -8.53
C VAL A 9 13.14 8.82 -7.90
N ASN A 10 12.46 9.72 -7.18
CA ASN A 10 13.07 10.89 -6.58
C ASN A 10 12.69 11.01 -5.11
N VAL A 11 13.72 11.14 -4.24
CA VAL A 11 13.56 11.35 -2.80
C VAL A 11 12.75 12.61 -2.48
N ASP A 12 13.00 13.73 -3.16
CA ASP A 12 12.25 14.96 -2.95
C ASP A 12 10.77 14.79 -3.31
N HIS A 13 10.49 14.03 -4.37
CA HIS A 13 9.12 13.70 -4.76
C HIS A 13 8.42 12.89 -3.66
N PHE A 14 9.06 11.87 -3.10
CA PHE A 14 8.51 11.14 -1.95
C PHE A 14 8.30 12.05 -0.73
N LEU A 15 9.31 12.87 -0.38
CA LEU A 15 9.23 13.78 0.76
C LEU A 15 8.13 14.83 0.57
N GLN A 16 7.75 15.16 -0.67
CA GLN A 16 6.65 16.07 -0.98
C GLN A 16 5.31 15.34 -1.01
N HIS A 17 5.23 14.17 -1.67
CA HIS A 17 3.99 13.53 -2.08
C HIS A 17 3.71 12.16 -1.47
N ASP A 18 4.52 11.62 -0.54
CA ASP A 18 4.36 10.30 0.11
C ASP A 18 4.30 9.05 -0.79
N TRP A 19 4.45 9.22 -2.11
CA TRP A 19 4.54 8.11 -3.06
C TRP A 19 5.69 8.34 -4.06
N VAL A 20 6.06 7.26 -4.75
CA VAL A 20 6.97 7.29 -5.90
C VAL A 20 6.42 6.40 -7.00
N LYS A 21 6.65 6.77 -8.26
CA LYS A 21 6.39 5.90 -9.40
C LYS A 21 7.68 5.24 -9.84
N ILE A 22 7.63 3.93 -10.01
CA ILE A 22 8.75 3.12 -10.48
C ILE A 22 8.29 2.42 -11.76
N PRO A 23 8.65 2.95 -12.95
CA PRO A 23 8.35 2.30 -14.21
C PRO A 23 8.98 0.90 -14.25
N SER A 24 8.27 -0.07 -14.82
CA SER A 24 8.78 -1.44 -14.98
C SER A 24 9.24 -2.09 -13.65
N ALA A 25 8.57 -1.75 -12.55
CA ALA A 25 8.86 -2.28 -11.21
C ALA A 25 8.77 -3.82 -11.14
N LEU A 26 7.81 -4.39 -11.87
CA LEU A 26 7.55 -5.82 -11.94
C LEU A 26 8.30 -6.43 -13.12
N LEU A 27 8.99 -7.56 -12.92
CA LEU A 27 9.61 -8.23 -14.06
C LEU A 27 8.53 -8.78 -15.02
N PRO A 28 8.77 -8.77 -16.34
CA PRO A 28 7.79 -9.25 -17.34
C PRO A 28 7.30 -10.67 -17.08
N GLU A 29 8.17 -11.61 -16.69
CA GLU A 29 7.77 -13.00 -16.45
C GLU A 29 6.79 -13.17 -15.29
N TRP A 30 6.80 -12.25 -14.32
CA TRP A 30 5.83 -12.23 -13.23
C TRP A 30 4.53 -11.58 -13.67
N SER A 31 4.60 -10.57 -14.55
CA SER A 31 3.42 -9.97 -15.18
C SER A 31 2.62 -11.01 -15.96
N ASP A 32 3.32 -11.85 -16.72
CA ASP A 32 2.73 -12.99 -17.42
C ASP A 32 2.08 -13.94 -16.43
N LYS A 33 2.83 -14.50 -15.47
CA LYS A 33 2.31 -15.46 -14.48
C LYS A 33 1.08 -14.97 -13.72
N PHE A 34 0.99 -13.68 -13.42
CA PHE A 34 -0.15 -13.09 -12.71
C PHE A 34 -1.37 -12.80 -13.59
N THR A 35 -1.25 -12.91 -14.92
CA THR A 35 -2.33 -12.67 -15.89
C THR A 35 -2.88 -13.95 -16.55
N PHE A 36 -2.44 -15.13 -16.11
CA PHE A 36 -3.00 -16.43 -16.53
C PHE A 36 -3.93 -17.04 -15.46
N ALA A 37 -4.98 -17.70 -15.91
CA ALA A 37 -5.93 -18.46 -15.10
C ALA A 37 -5.34 -19.79 -14.63
N GLN A 38 -6.03 -20.45 -13.68
CA GLN A 38 -5.62 -21.69 -13.02
C GLN A 38 -5.32 -22.86 -13.98
N ASP A 39 -5.82 -22.81 -15.21
CA ASP A 39 -5.69 -23.80 -16.28
C ASP A 39 -4.65 -23.44 -17.35
N GLY A 40 -3.97 -22.30 -17.22
CA GLY A 40 -2.99 -21.83 -18.21
C GLY A 40 -3.60 -21.03 -19.36
N GLU A 41 -4.91 -20.71 -19.32
CA GLU A 41 -5.52 -19.79 -20.28
C GLU A 41 -5.30 -18.32 -19.86
N GLN A 42 -5.07 -17.44 -20.83
CA GLN A 42 -4.94 -16.01 -20.56
C GLN A 42 -6.31 -15.43 -20.19
N TYR A 43 -6.38 -14.58 -19.17
CA TYR A 43 -7.64 -13.89 -18.89
C TYR A 43 -8.03 -12.97 -20.06
N VAL A 44 -9.14 -13.31 -20.73
CA VAL A 44 -9.70 -12.49 -21.81
C VAL A 44 -10.56 -11.38 -21.19
N TRP A 45 -10.00 -10.17 -21.06
CA TRP A 45 -10.67 -9.04 -20.39
C TRP A 45 -12.07 -8.72 -20.93
N SER A 46 -12.32 -8.95 -22.22
CA SER A 46 -13.61 -8.68 -22.86
C SER A 46 -14.75 -9.62 -22.43
N THR A 47 -14.46 -10.69 -21.68
CA THR A 47 -15.48 -11.64 -21.17
C THR A 47 -15.95 -11.30 -19.76
N TRP A 48 -15.33 -10.31 -19.12
CA TRP A 48 -15.64 -9.92 -17.75
C TRP A 48 -16.94 -9.10 -17.70
N THR A 49 -17.84 -9.49 -16.80
CA THR A 49 -19.15 -8.85 -16.62
C THR A 49 -19.24 -7.97 -15.37
N ARG A 50 -18.15 -7.87 -14.62
CA ARG A 50 -18.03 -7.07 -13.40
C ARG A 50 -16.97 -6.00 -13.58
N ASP A 51 -17.22 -4.85 -12.96
CA ASP A 51 -16.32 -3.69 -12.87
C ASP A 51 -15.00 -4.03 -12.16
N ARG A 52 -15.09 -4.91 -11.16
CA ARG A 52 -13.99 -5.38 -10.31
C ARG A 52 -14.10 -6.88 -10.05
N ALA A 53 -12.97 -7.59 -10.12
CA ALA A 53 -12.86 -8.92 -9.53
C ALA A 53 -11.57 -9.06 -8.71
N ASN A 54 -11.68 -9.79 -7.59
CA ASN A 54 -10.52 -10.27 -6.85
C ASN A 54 -10.05 -11.57 -7.50
N MET A 55 -8.80 -11.60 -7.93
CA MET A 55 -8.21 -12.80 -8.54
C MET A 55 -8.10 -13.94 -7.51
N PRO A 56 -8.29 -15.21 -7.92
CA PRO A 56 -7.99 -16.34 -7.05
C PRO A 56 -6.47 -16.41 -6.77
N ARG A 57 -6.11 -17.06 -5.67
CA ARG A 57 -4.71 -17.24 -5.26
C ARG A 57 -4.10 -18.45 -5.97
N HIS A 58 -2.98 -18.26 -6.64
CA HIS A 58 -2.22 -19.29 -7.36
C HIS A 58 -0.71 -19.23 -7.10
N GLN A 59 -0.13 -18.03 -6.94
CA GLN A 59 1.30 -17.76 -6.85
C GLN A 59 1.64 -16.86 -5.64
N SER A 60 2.76 -17.14 -4.99
CA SER A 60 3.28 -16.36 -3.87
C SER A 60 4.80 -16.38 -3.94
N GLU A 61 5.42 -15.21 -4.01
CA GLU A 61 6.87 -15.11 -4.10
C GLU A 61 7.37 -13.84 -3.41
N LYS A 62 8.65 -13.82 -3.03
CA LYS A 62 9.27 -12.66 -2.37
C LYS A 62 9.24 -11.41 -3.26
N ALA A 63 8.96 -10.25 -2.66
CA ALA A 63 9.04 -8.96 -3.33
C ALA A 63 10.37 -8.76 -4.05
N SER A 64 11.47 -9.14 -3.38
CA SER A 64 12.83 -9.08 -3.90
C SER A 64 13.14 -10.06 -5.03
N VAL A 65 12.19 -10.92 -5.43
CA VAL A 65 12.31 -11.86 -6.55
C VAL A 65 11.36 -11.44 -7.67
N VAL A 66 10.18 -10.96 -7.31
CA VAL A 66 9.14 -10.47 -8.23
C VAL A 66 9.51 -9.12 -8.85
N ALA A 67 10.13 -8.26 -8.04
CA ALA A 67 10.47 -6.88 -8.37
C ALA A 67 11.89 -6.54 -7.85
N PRO A 68 12.94 -7.29 -8.26
CA PRO A 68 14.25 -7.29 -7.60
C PRO A 68 15.09 -6.04 -7.85
N THR A 69 14.68 -5.18 -8.78
CA THR A 69 15.45 -4.00 -9.18
C THR A 69 14.95 -2.77 -8.42
N ALA A 70 14.52 -1.73 -9.14
CA ALA A 70 14.25 -0.41 -8.59
C ALA A 70 13.15 -0.39 -7.52
N ALA A 71 12.18 -1.32 -7.56
CA ALA A 71 11.10 -1.34 -6.58
C ALA A 71 11.52 -1.90 -5.22
N TRP A 72 12.26 -3.02 -5.21
CA TRP A 72 12.77 -3.55 -3.95
C TRP A 72 13.84 -2.64 -3.33
N ASP A 73 14.71 -2.06 -4.16
CA ASP A 73 15.72 -1.11 -3.69
C ASP A 73 15.06 0.15 -3.12
N ALA A 74 14.03 0.70 -3.79
CA ALA A 74 13.27 1.82 -3.25
C ALA A 74 12.59 1.47 -1.91
N ILE A 75 12.02 0.27 -1.77
CA ILE A 75 11.48 -0.19 -0.47
C ILE A 75 12.57 -0.19 0.60
N CYS A 76 13.76 -0.70 0.29
CA CYS A 76 14.89 -0.71 1.22
C CYS A 76 15.29 0.72 1.61
N ASP A 77 15.46 1.62 0.64
CA ASP A 77 15.85 3.01 0.88
C ASP A 77 14.81 3.76 1.72
N LEU A 78 13.52 3.58 1.40
CA LEU A 78 12.41 4.19 2.14
C LEU A 78 12.42 3.79 3.62
N LEU A 79 12.76 2.54 3.90
CA LEU A 79 12.78 1.97 5.25
C LEU A 79 14.12 2.13 5.96
N GLY A 80 15.14 2.69 5.29
CA GLY A 80 16.46 2.97 5.84
C GLY A 80 17.38 1.75 5.87
N GLY A 81 17.31 0.90 4.84
CA GLY A 81 18.20 -0.23 4.61
C GLY A 81 17.49 -1.59 4.65
N LYS A 82 18.02 -2.53 3.87
CA LYS A 82 17.49 -3.92 3.76
C LYS A 82 17.53 -4.66 5.09
N GLU A 83 18.52 -4.37 5.92
CA GLU A 83 18.71 -4.97 7.24
C GLU A 83 17.58 -4.62 8.22
N ARG A 84 16.85 -3.52 7.99
CA ARG A 84 15.67 -3.12 8.78
C ARG A 84 14.40 -3.85 8.38
N ILE A 85 14.35 -4.47 7.20
CA ILE A 85 13.17 -5.18 6.72
C ILE A 85 13.01 -6.51 7.44
N GLY A 86 11.84 -6.75 8.02
CA GLY A 86 11.50 -7.98 8.73
C GLY A 86 11.28 -9.17 7.79
N GLU A 87 11.51 -10.37 8.31
CA GLU A 87 11.34 -11.64 7.59
C GLU A 87 9.88 -12.10 7.49
N SER A 88 8.93 -11.23 7.80
CA SER A 88 7.50 -11.53 7.73
C SER A 88 6.79 -10.50 6.87
N TRP A 89 5.73 -10.92 6.17
CA TRP A 89 5.00 -10.03 5.25
C TRP A 89 5.92 -9.34 4.24
N PHE A 90 6.69 -10.11 3.45
CA PHE A 90 7.54 -9.58 2.38
C PHE A 90 7.31 -10.33 1.05
N GLU A 91 6.27 -11.16 1.01
CA GLU A 91 5.84 -11.90 -0.17
C GLU A 91 4.76 -11.12 -0.91
N TRP A 92 4.95 -10.97 -2.21
CA TRP A 92 3.92 -10.51 -3.13
C TRP A 92 3.16 -11.76 -3.60
N ARG A 93 1.84 -11.67 -3.59
CA ARG A 93 0.96 -12.80 -3.88
C ARG A 93 -0.09 -12.36 -4.88
N ASP A 94 -0.63 -13.31 -5.63
CA ASP A 94 -1.90 -13.11 -6.30
C ASP A 94 -3.06 -13.49 -5.35
N GLY A 95 -4.10 -12.66 -5.35
CA GLY A 95 -5.35 -12.95 -4.65
C GLY A 95 -5.42 -12.66 -3.13
N TYR A 96 -6.65 -12.31 -2.72
CA TYR A 96 -7.32 -12.03 -1.42
C TYR A 96 -6.56 -11.46 -0.20
N VAL A 97 -5.23 -11.51 -0.15
CA VAL A 97 -4.38 -10.94 0.91
C VAL A 97 -3.19 -10.17 0.32
N SER A 98 -2.83 -10.41 -0.96
CA SER A 98 -2.03 -9.47 -1.75
C SER A 98 -2.78 -9.26 -3.06
N LEU A 99 -3.29 -8.03 -3.19
CA LEU A 99 -4.37 -7.72 -4.10
C LEU A 99 -3.86 -7.82 -5.55
N PHE A 100 -4.63 -8.41 -6.43
CA PHE A 100 -4.54 -8.13 -7.85
C PHE A 100 -5.96 -7.76 -8.24
N ILE A 101 -6.27 -6.49 -8.01
CA ILE A 101 -7.58 -5.94 -8.35
C ILE A 101 -7.50 -5.52 -9.80
N VAL A 102 -8.23 -6.24 -10.64
CA VAL A 102 -8.45 -5.85 -12.02
C VAL A 102 -9.61 -4.88 -12.02
N ASN A 103 -9.31 -3.62 -12.36
CA ASN A 103 -10.30 -2.60 -12.63
C ASN A 103 -10.45 -2.46 -14.15
N LEU A 104 -11.60 -2.84 -14.69
CA LEU A 104 -11.89 -2.74 -16.13
C LEU A 104 -12.66 -1.47 -16.48
N GLY A 105 -13.20 -0.77 -15.48
CA GLY A 105 -14.20 0.26 -15.66
C GLY A 105 -15.53 -0.30 -16.20
N THR A 106 -16.55 0.55 -16.27
CA THR A 106 -17.81 0.24 -16.99
C THR A 106 -18.09 1.35 -17.99
N GLU A 107 -18.90 1.05 -19.02
CA GLU A 107 -19.38 2.09 -19.96
C GLU A 107 -20.17 3.18 -19.24
N GLU A 108 -20.83 2.85 -18.13
CA GLU A 108 -21.59 3.81 -17.32
C GLU A 108 -20.72 4.95 -16.78
N TRP A 109 -19.47 4.69 -16.43
CA TRP A 109 -18.54 5.68 -15.89
C TRP A 109 -17.71 6.38 -16.98
N GLU A 110 -17.92 6.05 -18.26
CA GLU A 110 -17.20 6.66 -19.36
C GLU A 110 -17.54 8.16 -19.48
N ASN A 111 -16.50 9.01 -19.35
CA ASN A 111 -16.59 10.48 -19.37
C ASN A 111 -17.40 11.12 -18.23
N LYS A 112 -17.66 10.41 -17.12
CA LYS A 112 -18.23 11.01 -15.92
C LYS A 112 -17.12 11.51 -15.01
N GLU A 113 -17.20 12.77 -14.58
CA GLU A 113 -16.42 13.26 -13.44
C GLU A 113 -17.17 12.93 -12.15
N VAL A 114 -16.53 12.19 -11.25
CA VAL A 114 -17.08 11.84 -9.94
C VAL A 114 -16.16 12.44 -8.87
N ASP A 115 -16.72 13.10 -7.86
CA ASP A 115 -15.91 13.45 -6.68
C ASP A 115 -15.51 12.15 -5.99
N LEU A 116 -14.21 11.88 -5.89
CA LEU A 116 -13.70 10.63 -5.31
C LEU A 116 -14.11 10.45 -3.85
N ARG A 117 -14.56 11.51 -3.17
CA ARG A 117 -15.11 11.46 -1.81
C ARG A 117 -16.49 10.81 -1.74
N ASP A 118 -17.22 10.78 -2.84
CA ASP A 118 -18.57 10.19 -2.94
C ASP A 118 -18.53 8.69 -3.25
N LEU A 119 -17.34 8.13 -3.49
CA LEU A 119 -17.14 6.71 -3.75
C LEU A 119 -17.10 5.92 -2.43
N ASP A 120 -18.19 5.20 -2.13
CA ASP A 120 -18.37 4.47 -0.87
C ASP A 120 -17.87 3.00 -0.88
N ASN A 121 -17.62 2.46 -2.09
CA ASN A 121 -17.22 1.07 -2.32
C ASN A 121 -15.79 0.91 -2.89
N TRP A 122 -15.06 2.03 -3.05
CA TRP A 122 -13.68 2.06 -3.53
C TRP A 122 -12.67 2.15 -2.38
N HIS A 123 -11.51 1.52 -2.59
CA HIS A 123 -10.35 1.77 -1.74
C HIS A 123 -9.76 3.11 -2.16
N VAL A 124 -9.79 4.10 -1.26
CA VAL A 124 -9.22 5.42 -1.50
C VAL A 124 -7.89 5.49 -0.75
N ASP A 125 -6.81 5.63 -1.50
CA ASP A 125 -5.46 5.89 -1.01
C ASP A 125 -5.09 7.34 -1.39
N GLY A 126 -5.50 8.32 -0.57
CA GLY A 126 -5.17 9.74 -0.76
C GLY A 126 -3.90 10.16 -0.01
N ASP A 127 -3.72 11.48 0.21
CA ASP A 127 -2.67 12.14 1.04
C ASP A 127 -2.80 11.84 2.55
N SER A 128 -3.07 10.57 2.85
CA SER A 128 -3.41 10.03 4.16
C SER A 128 -2.26 10.10 5.15
N PHE A 129 -1.01 10.11 4.66
CA PHE A 129 0.18 9.94 5.50
C PHE A 129 0.23 10.97 6.62
N LYS A 130 0.02 12.24 6.29
CA LYS A 130 0.00 13.33 7.26
C LYS A 130 -1.08 13.14 8.33
N HIS A 131 -2.31 12.88 7.91
CA HIS A 131 -3.44 12.78 8.84
C HIS A 131 -3.37 11.52 9.72
N VAL A 132 -2.82 10.43 9.18
CA VAL A 132 -2.49 9.23 9.95
C VAL A 132 -1.42 9.54 10.99
N ALA A 133 -0.34 10.23 10.60
CA ALA A 133 0.73 10.63 11.51
C ALA A 133 0.22 11.57 12.62
N GLU A 134 -0.61 12.55 12.28
CA GLU A 134 -1.26 13.47 13.24
C GLU A 134 -2.10 12.69 14.25
N TYR A 135 -2.94 11.77 13.78
CA TYR A 135 -3.75 10.92 14.65
C TYR A 135 -2.88 10.09 15.59
N LEU A 136 -1.86 9.40 15.08
CA LEU A 136 -0.98 8.53 15.89
C LEU A 136 -0.08 9.31 16.85
N LYS A 137 0.23 10.58 16.55
CA LYS A 137 0.94 11.48 17.49
C LYS A 137 0.10 11.74 18.75
N GLU A 138 -1.22 11.86 18.59
CA GLU A 138 -2.18 12.07 19.67
C GLU A 138 -2.58 10.76 20.38
N HIS A 139 -2.45 9.61 19.70
CA HIS A 139 -2.85 8.27 20.18
C HIS A 139 -1.65 7.32 20.20
N ARG A 140 -0.73 7.54 21.14
CA ARG A 140 0.58 6.85 21.19
C ARG A 140 0.46 5.36 21.52
N GLU A 141 -0.63 4.96 22.16
CA GLU A 141 -1.02 3.58 22.43
C GLU A 141 -1.38 2.79 21.16
N GLY A 142 -1.52 3.48 20.03
CA GLY A 142 -1.97 2.89 18.77
C GLY A 142 -3.49 2.71 18.73
N THR A 143 -3.96 1.83 17.85
CA THR A 143 -5.39 1.54 17.72
C THR A 143 -5.62 0.09 17.34
N TYR A 144 -6.74 -0.49 17.79
CA TYR A 144 -7.18 -1.81 17.34
C TYR A 144 -7.50 -1.80 15.83
N PRO A 145 -7.52 -2.96 15.16
CA PRO A 145 -8.10 -3.05 13.83
C PRO A 145 -9.52 -2.47 13.82
N ALA A 146 -9.91 -1.79 12.74
CA ALA A 146 -11.25 -1.21 12.59
C ALA A 146 -12.39 -2.22 12.84
N SER A 147 -12.18 -3.49 12.49
CA SER A 147 -13.14 -4.59 12.74
C SER A 147 -13.25 -4.97 14.22
N GLY A 148 -12.23 -4.68 15.02
CA GLY A 148 -12.20 -4.91 16.46
C GLY A 148 -12.58 -3.68 17.28
N GLY A 149 -13.25 -2.69 16.67
CA GLY A 149 -13.69 -1.46 17.35
C GLY A 149 -12.64 -0.35 17.42
N GLY A 150 -11.48 -0.51 16.78
CA GLY A 150 -10.49 0.57 16.69
C GLY A 150 -10.82 1.64 15.65
N PHE A 151 -9.91 2.59 15.48
CA PHE A 151 -10.10 3.75 14.62
C PHE A 151 -10.24 3.35 13.16
N LYS A 152 -11.26 3.92 12.50
CA LYS A 152 -11.51 3.70 11.08
C LYS A 152 -10.79 4.78 10.28
N PHE A 153 -9.62 4.47 9.73
CA PHE A 153 -8.84 5.44 8.95
C PHE A 153 -9.59 6.03 7.75
N LYS A 154 -10.60 5.33 7.22
CA LYS A 154 -11.53 5.91 6.23
C LYS A 154 -12.24 7.19 6.70
N ASN A 155 -12.36 7.41 8.01
CA ASN A 155 -12.93 8.64 8.55
C ASN A 155 -12.03 9.87 8.33
N LEU A 156 -10.78 9.68 7.90
CA LEU A 156 -9.87 10.77 7.53
C LEU A 156 -10.07 11.24 6.09
N ILE A 157 -10.77 10.48 5.24
CA ILE A 157 -11.01 10.80 3.81
C ILE A 157 -11.50 12.25 3.60
N PRO A 158 -12.44 12.80 4.41
CA PRO A 158 -12.89 14.19 4.21
C PRO A 158 -11.81 15.26 4.39
N LYS A 159 -10.67 14.93 5.03
CA LYS A 159 -9.54 15.85 5.24
C LYS A 159 -8.56 15.87 4.06
N TRP A 160 -8.65 14.89 3.17
CA TRP A 160 -7.71 14.68 2.07
C TRP A 160 -7.93 15.72 0.97
N ASN A 161 -6.86 16.08 0.28
CA ASN A 161 -6.86 17.10 -0.76
C ASN A 161 -6.32 16.58 -2.08
N GLU A 162 -5.43 15.58 -2.05
CA GLU A 162 -4.85 14.98 -3.25
C GLU A 162 -5.57 13.66 -3.57
N PHE A 163 -6.48 13.75 -4.53
CA PHE A 163 -7.25 12.63 -5.04
C PHE A 163 -6.85 12.40 -6.50
N VAL A 164 -6.33 11.21 -6.78
CA VAL A 164 -6.04 10.79 -8.17
C VAL A 164 -6.98 9.66 -8.53
N GLU A 165 -7.82 9.92 -9.53
CA GLU A 165 -8.77 8.95 -10.02
C GLU A 165 -8.03 7.82 -10.77
N ALA A 166 -8.28 6.58 -10.35
CA ALA A 166 -7.70 5.38 -10.96
C ALA A 166 -8.67 4.68 -11.95
N THR A 167 -9.75 5.32 -12.37
CA THR A 167 -10.84 4.75 -13.19
C THR A 167 -10.57 4.78 -14.70
N LEU A 168 -9.32 5.01 -15.13
CA LEU A 168 -8.99 4.84 -16.55
C LEU A 168 -9.46 3.44 -16.97
N ARG A 169 -10.21 3.31 -18.08
CA ARG A 169 -10.64 2.03 -18.71
C ARG A 169 -9.46 1.16 -19.21
N ILE A 170 -8.30 1.33 -18.59
CA ILE A 170 -7.08 0.58 -18.79
C ILE A 170 -7.08 -0.46 -17.68
N PRO A 171 -7.15 -1.76 -18.01
CA PRO A 171 -6.98 -2.82 -17.02
C PRO A 171 -5.72 -2.56 -16.19
N ARG A 172 -5.91 -2.39 -14.88
CA ARG A 172 -4.81 -2.24 -13.92
C ARG A 172 -4.73 -3.45 -13.04
N LEU A 173 -3.52 -3.73 -12.61
CA LEU A 173 -3.21 -4.79 -11.68
C LEU A 173 -2.71 -4.12 -10.38
N ILE A 174 -3.60 -3.97 -9.39
CA ILE A 174 -3.29 -3.26 -8.14
C ILE A 174 -2.97 -4.25 -7.04
N THR A 175 -1.77 -4.14 -6.44
CA THR A 175 -1.34 -4.90 -5.28
C THR A 175 -1.01 -4.02 -4.08
N ASN A 176 -1.35 -4.52 -2.88
CA ASN A 176 -1.03 -3.89 -1.60
C ASN A 176 -0.17 -4.85 -0.76
N PRO A 177 1.09 -5.06 -1.15
CA PRO A 177 2.00 -5.88 -0.37
C PRO A 177 2.45 -5.08 0.86
N ALA A 178 2.17 -5.61 2.05
CA ALA A 178 2.80 -5.09 3.26
C ALA A 178 4.30 -5.43 3.23
N VAL A 179 5.11 -4.62 3.93
CA VAL A 179 6.49 -4.91 4.31
C VAL A 179 6.59 -4.69 5.81
N SER A 180 7.10 -5.68 6.55
CA SER A 180 7.37 -5.50 7.99
C SER A 180 8.76 -4.91 8.23
N VAL A 181 8.94 -4.26 9.38
CA VAL A 181 10.23 -3.78 9.87
C VAL A 181 10.62 -4.52 11.15
N LYS A 182 11.92 -4.80 11.33
CA LYS A 182 12.47 -5.49 12.52
C LYS A 182 12.42 -4.61 13.77
N VAL A 183 12.52 -3.30 13.58
CA VAL A 183 12.59 -2.31 14.66
C VAL A 183 11.61 -1.18 14.37
N GLN A 184 11.07 -0.59 15.44
CA GLN A 184 10.21 0.58 15.32
C GLN A 184 10.97 1.77 14.72
N PHE A 185 10.24 2.66 14.06
CA PHE A 185 10.80 3.93 13.60
C PHE A 185 11.24 4.79 14.79
N ASN A 186 12.37 5.49 14.63
CA ASN A 186 12.89 6.43 15.62
C ASN A 186 12.87 7.84 15.02
N PHE A 187 12.04 8.70 15.59
CA PHE A 187 11.86 10.09 15.15
C PHE A 187 12.70 11.10 15.94
N SER A 188 13.66 10.63 16.74
CA SER A 188 14.54 11.46 17.57
C SER A 188 15.98 10.91 17.56
N ARG A 189 16.48 10.56 16.36
CA ARG A 189 17.86 10.07 16.18
C ARG A 189 18.87 11.17 16.52
N GLU A 190 20.02 10.76 17.03
CA GLU A 190 21.13 11.68 17.31
C GLU A 190 21.82 12.09 16.01
N ASN A 191 22.16 11.11 15.17
CA ASN A 191 22.74 11.31 13.85
C ASN A 191 21.64 11.48 12.78
N PRO A 192 21.54 12.64 12.10
CA PRO A 192 20.56 12.86 11.05
C PRO A 192 20.67 11.90 9.85
N GLU A 193 21.87 11.41 9.56
CA GLU A 193 22.12 10.50 8.42
C GLU A 193 21.54 9.10 8.64
N GLU A 194 21.11 8.77 9.87
CA GLU A 194 20.50 7.47 10.19
C GLU A 194 18.98 7.45 10.02
N TYR A 195 18.36 8.60 9.71
CA TYR A 195 16.92 8.62 9.47
C TYR A 195 16.57 7.89 8.17
N SER A 196 15.52 7.06 8.22
CA SER A 196 14.91 6.58 6.99
C SER A 196 14.09 7.68 6.31
N LEU A 197 13.80 7.53 5.02
CA LEU A 197 12.96 8.49 4.30
C LEU A 197 11.54 8.54 4.89
N VAL A 198 10.99 7.40 5.35
CA VAL A 198 9.70 7.36 6.06
C VAL A 198 9.77 8.16 7.37
N GLU A 199 10.87 8.06 8.12
CA GLU A 199 11.06 8.87 9.34
C GLU A 199 11.10 10.38 9.01
N LEU A 200 11.87 10.77 8.00
CA LEU A 200 11.96 12.16 7.53
C LEU A 200 10.62 12.70 7.01
N LYS A 201 9.89 11.93 6.20
CA LYS A 201 8.56 12.32 5.69
C LYS A 201 7.58 12.50 6.84
N THR A 202 7.62 11.64 7.87
CA THR A 202 6.78 11.77 9.07
C THR A 202 7.07 13.05 9.83
N LEU A 203 8.34 13.33 10.11
CA LEU A 203 8.78 14.56 10.77
C LEU A 203 8.35 15.81 9.99
N LYS A 204 8.59 15.82 8.67
CA LYS A 204 8.15 16.89 7.76
C LYS A 204 6.64 17.09 7.75
N ALA A 205 5.86 16.00 7.66
CA ALA A 205 4.40 16.06 7.64
C ALA A 205 3.82 16.60 8.97
N LEU A 206 4.48 16.31 10.08
CA LEU A 206 4.12 16.79 11.42
C LEU A 206 4.68 18.18 11.74
N GLY A 207 5.48 18.78 10.86
CA GLY A 207 6.15 20.05 11.10
C GLY A 207 7.09 20.01 12.30
N ALA A 208 7.79 18.88 12.52
CA ALA A 208 8.64 18.66 13.68
C ALA A 208 10.07 18.30 13.25
N ASP A 209 11.08 18.82 13.95
CA ASP A 209 12.48 18.47 13.72
C ASP A 209 12.86 17.14 14.40
N LYS A 210 12.27 16.89 15.57
CA LYS A 210 12.38 15.65 16.32
C LYS A 210 11.07 15.37 17.06
N LEU A 211 10.79 14.09 17.29
CA LEU A 211 9.65 13.64 18.07
C LEU A 211 10.09 12.50 19.00
N ASP A 212 10.07 12.75 20.31
CA ASP A 212 10.22 11.69 21.30
C ASP A 212 8.92 10.89 21.42
N HIS A 213 8.75 9.98 20.46
CA HIS A 213 7.64 9.06 20.36
C HIS A 213 8.14 7.65 20.62
N LYS A 214 7.68 7.08 21.74
CA LYS A 214 7.88 5.68 22.08
C LYS A 214 6.49 5.08 22.27
N ILE A 215 6.21 4.00 21.56
CA ILE A 215 4.99 3.23 21.77
C ILE A 215 5.10 2.59 23.16
N PRO A 216 4.18 2.88 24.09
CA PRO A 216 4.21 2.27 25.41
C PRO A 216 3.85 0.78 25.29
N GLY A 217 4.82 -0.10 25.55
CA GLY A 217 4.66 -1.56 25.49
C GLY A 217 5.02 -2.17 24.13
N GLY A 218 5.15 -3.50 24.10
CA GLY A 218 5.36 -4.26 22.86
C GLY A 218 4.06 -4.43 22.08
N GLY A 219 4.13 -4.44 20.75
CA GLY A 219 2.97 -4.75 19.91
C GLY A 219 2.44 -6.16 20.21
N GLN A 220 1.14 -6.27 20.49
CA GLN A 220 0.50 -7.57 20.70
C GLN A 220 0.08 -8.15 19.34
N ARG A 221 0.47 -9.39 19.06
CA ARG A 221 -0.07 -10.11 17.90
C ARG A 221 -1.53 -10.44 18.18
N ILE A 222 -2.43 -9.73 17.54
CA ILE A 222 -3.87 -10.02 17.59
C ILE A 222 -4.16 -11.02 16.47
N ARG A 223 -4.67 -12.19 16.83
CA ARG A 223 -5.25 -13.12 15.86
C ARG A 223 -6.63 -12.57 15.45
N PRO A 224 -6.83 -12.13 14.20
CA PRO A 224 -8.13 -11.60 13.80
C PRO A 224 -9.19 -12.68 13.94
N LEU A 225 -10.36 -12.36 14.53
CA LEU A 225 -11.47 -13.31 14.69
C LEU A 225 -11.88 -13.96 13.37
N ARG A 226 -11.69 -13.27 12.24
CA ARG A 226 -11.95 -13.85 10.91
C ARG A 226 -11.16 -15.13 10.67
N ILE A 227 -9.95 -15.29 11.21
CA ILE A 227 -9.14 -16.49 11.00
C ILE A 227 -9.80 -17.74 11.61
N ASP A 228 -10.57 -17.59 12.71
CA ASP A 228 -11.37 -18.70 13.29
C ASP A 228 -12.45 -19.23 12.36
N PHE A 229 -12.90 -18.42 11.40
CA PHE A 229 -13.89 -18.83 10.41
C PHE A 229 -13.27 -19.55 9.20
N TRP A 230 -11.97 -19.36 8.94
CA TRP A 230 -11.30 -19.86 7.72
C TRP A 230 -10.41 -21.07 7.97
N GLU A 231 -9.86 -21.22 9.18
CA GLU A 231 -9.08 -22.40 9.54
C GLU A 231 -10.02 -23.54 9.97
N PRO A 232 -9.84 -24.76 9.45
CA PRO A 232 -10.60 -25.91 9.95
C PRO A 232 -10.33 -26.04 11.45
N GLN A 233 -11.40 -26.04 12.25
CA GLN A 233 -11.30 -26.37 13.66
C GLN A 233 -10.94 -27.86 13.75
N ILE A 234 -9.71 -28.14 14.17
CA ILE A 234 -9.22 -29.50 14.43
C ILE A 234 -9.81 -29.99 15.74
#